data_AF-A0A0J6FEA9-F1
#
_entry.id   AF-A0A0J6FEA9-F1
#
_cell.length_a   1.000
_cell.length_b   1.000
_cell.length_c   1.000
_cell.angle_alpha   90.00
_cell.angle_beta   90.00
_cell.angle_gamma   90.00
#
_symmetry.space_group_name_H-M   'P 1'
#
loop_
_entity.id
_entity.type
_entity.pdbx_description
1 polymer ?
#
loop_
_entity_poly.entity_id
_entity_poly.type
_entity_poly.pdbx_seq_one_letter_code
_entity_poly.pdbx_strand_id
1 'polypeptide(L)' 'MVVYYQVAGRKVGSHVLAMATLGTTFAGAWLAMPSSSKKKEQGPPIKASSKDEEQFIQEFLKNVEAEEKKAKA' A
#
# COMPACT_ATOMS: atom_id res chain seq x y z
N MET A 1 33.83 0.43 -18.81
CA MET A 1 34.61 -0.28 -17.77
C MET A 1 33.66 -0.62 -16.63
N VAL A 2 33.48 -1.90 -16.31
CA VAL A 2 32.63 -2.31 -15.17
C VAL A 2 33.39 -2.06 -13.88
N VAL A 3 32.80 -1.28 -12.97
CA VAL A 3 33.41 -0.98 -11.68
C VAL A 3 33.16 -2.17 -10.75
N TYR A 4 34.20 -2.74 -10.17
CA TYR A 4 34.06 -3.84 -9.21
C TYR A 4 34.26 -3.31 -7.79
N TYR A 5 33.33 -3.65 -6.91
CA TYR A 5 33.42 -3.32 -5.49
C TYR A 5 33.74 -4.58 -4.69
N GLN A 6 34.64 -4.47 -3.73
CA GLN A 6 34.97 -5.55 -2.81
C GLN A 6 33.92 -5.57 -1.70
N VAL A 7 32.95 -6.47 -1.82
CA VAL A 7 31.89 -6.67 -0.83
C VAL A 7 32.14 -8.00 -0.15
N ALA A 8 32.30 -7.98 1.17
CA ALA A 8 32.58 -9.17 2.00
C ALA A 8 33.74 -10.05 1.46
N GLY A 9 34.84 -9.42 1.02
CA GLY A 9 36.02 -10.12 0.49
C GLY A 9 35.88 -10.67 -0.95
N ARG A 10 34.71 -10.48 -1.60
CA ARG A 10 34.48 -10.90 -2.99
C ARG A 10 34.30 -9.69 -3.90
N LYS A 11 34.84 -9.77 -5.12
CA LYS A 11 34.67 -8.73 -6.14
C LYS A 11 33.28 -8.87 -6.76
N VAL A 12 32.40 -7.91 -6.51
CA VAL A 12 31.05 -7.85 -7.08
C VAL A 12 31.02 -6.75 -8.14
N GLY A 13 30.54 -7.08 -9.33
CA GLY A 13 30.39 -6.08 -10.40
C GLY A 13 29.31 -5.06 -10.06
N SER A 14 29.54 -3.78 -10.39
CA SER A 14 28.66 -2.66 -10.05
C SER A 14 27.21 -2.88 -10.48
N HIS A 15 26.99 -3.47 -11.66
CA HIS A 15 25.64 -3.74 -12.17
C HIS A 15 24.91 -4.80 -11.35
N VAL A 16 25.61 -5.86 -10.95
CA VAL A 16 25.01 -6.92 -10.12
C VAL A 16 24.73 -6.41 -8.72
N LEU A 17 25.65 -5.63 -8.16
CA LEU A 17 25.46 -5.00 -6.85
C LEU A 17 24.26 -4.05 -6.86
N ALA A 18 24.17 -3.19 -7.87
CA ALA A 18 23.06 -2.24 -8.02
C ALA A 18 21.71 -2.97 -8.17
N MET A 19 21.64 -4.00 -9.01
CA MET A 19 20.43 -4.81 -9.19
C MET A 19 20.03 -5.53 -7.90
N ALA A 20 21.00 -6.07 -7.15
CA ALA A 20 20.75 -6.69 -5.86
C ALA A 20 20.20 -5.67 -4.86
N THR A 21 20.81 -4.48 -4.73
CA THR A 21 20.33 -3.45 -3.80
C THR A 21 18.94 -2.92 -4.15
N LEU A 22 18.66 -2.72 -5.43
CA LEU A 22 17.35 -2.27 -5.88
C LEU A 22 16.31 -3.36 -5.62
N GLY A 23 16.62 -4.60 -6.00
CA GLY A 23 15.75 -5.76 -5.77
C GLY A 23 15.44 -5.99 -4.29
N THR A 24 16.43 -5.93 -3.40
CA THR A 24 16.21 -6.09 -1.96
C THR A 24 15.45 -4.93 -1.35
N THR A 25 15.65 -3.71 -1.84
CA THR A 25 14.89 -2.54 -1.37
C THR A 25 13.42 -2.65 -1.76
N PHE A 26 13.11 -3.01 -3.01
CA PHE A 26 11.72 -3.18 -3.45
C PHE A 26 11.05 -4.42 -2.82
N ALA A 27 11.74 -5.56 -2.76
CA ALA A 27 11.21 -6.75 -2.11
C ALA A 27 11.05 -6.55 -0.60
N GLY A 28 12.01 -5.89 0.05
CA GLY A 28 11.96 -5.51 1.45
C GLY A 28 10.83 -4.52 1.72
N ALA A 29 10.66 -3.51 0.87
CA ALA A 29 9.54 -2.58 0.97
C ALA A 29 8.20 -3.27 0.77
N TRP A 30 8.09 -4.21 -0.18
CA TRP A 30 6.85 -4.98 -0.41
C TRP A 30 6.51 -5.90 0.76
N LEU A 31 7.51 -6.56 1.36
CA LEU A 31 7.31 -7.39 2.56
C LEU A 31 7.05 -6.57 3.83
N ALA A 32 7.70 -5.40 3.96
CA ALA A 32 7.55 -4.51 5.11
C ALA A 32 6.30 -3.65 5.02
N MET A 33 5.75 -3.43 3.81
CA MET A 33 4.43 -2.86 3.65
C MET A 33 3.42 -3.87 4.18
N PRO A 34 2.70 -3.57 5.28
CA PRO A 34 1.62 -4.44 5.71
C PRO A 34 0.64 -4.55 4.54
N SER A 35 0.29 -5.79 4.17
CA SER A 35 -0.82 -6.04 3.25
C SER A 35 -1.97 -5.14 3.68
N SER A 36 -2.43 -4.27 2.79
CA SER A 36 -3.55 -3.38 3.06
C SER A 36 -4.86 -4.18 3.10
N SER A 37 -4.91 -5.22 3.92
CA SER A 37 -6.02 -5.44 4.83
C SER A 37 -5.89 -4.53 6.05
N LYS A 38 -5.42 -3.28 5.88
CA LYS A 38 -6.09 -2.20 6.60
C LYS A 38 -7.55 -2.42 6.25
N LYS A 39 -8.30 -2.98 7.22
CA LYS A 39 -9.72 -2.69 7.38
C LYS A 39 -9.92 -1.31 6.78
N LYS A 40 -10.84 -1.18 5.82
CA LYS A 40 -11.51 0.10 5.64
C LYS A 40 -11.71 0.61 7.05
N GLU A 41 -10.92 1.59 7.48
CA GLU A 41 -11.30 2.40 8.62
C GLU A 41 -12.49 3.15 8.04
N GLN A 42 -13.62 2.45 8.08
CA GLN A 42 -14.95 3.01 8.04
C GLN A 42 -14.81 4.20 8.97
N GLY A 43 -15.04 5.39 8.40
CA GLY A 43 -14.69 6.67 9.00
C GLY A 43 -15.20 6.82 10.44
N PRO A 44 -14.92 7.97 11.09
CA PRO A 44 -15.17 8.16 12.52
C PRO A 44 -16.49 7.51 12.95
N PRO A 45 -16.49 6.64 13.98
CA PRO A 45 -17.61 5.77 14.29
C PRO A 45 -18.89 6.57 14.23
N ILE A 46 -19.80 6.19 13.31
CA ILE A 46 -21.08 6.86 13.10
C ILE A 46 -21.91 6.60 14.36
N LYS A 47 -21.70 7.42 15.37
CA LYS A 47 -22.48 7.53 16.60
C LYS A 47 -23.40 8.71 16.38
N ALA A 48 -24.47 8.50 15.62
CA ALA A 48 -25.52 9.51 15.55
C ALA A 48 -26.44 9.32 16.76
N SER A 49 -27.01 10.40 17.29
CA SER A 49 -27.92 10.31 18.45
C SER A 49 -29.20 9.53 18.16
N SER A 50 -29.45 9.12 16.91
CA SER A 50 -30.66 8.41 16.47
C SER A 50 -30.36 7.40 15.36
N LYS A 51 -31.00 6.24 15.45
CA LYS A 51 -30.73 5.03 14.65
C LYS A 51 -31.02 5.21 13.15
N ASP A 52 -31.95 6.11 12.80
CA ASP A 52 -32.31 6.45 11.42
C ASP A 52 -31.20 7.25 10.70
N GLU A 53 -30.53 8.16 11.40
CA GLU A 53 -29.44 8.94 10.82
C GLU A 53 -28.23 8.06 10.52
N GLU A 54 -27.97 7.05 11.36
CA GLU A 54 -26.90 6.08 11.10
C GLU A 54 -27.17 5.24 9.83
N GLN A 55 -28.44 4.85 9.59
CA GLN A 55 -28.81 4.13 8.37
C GLN A 55 -28.66 5.01 7.14
N PHE A 56 -29.12 6.26 7.21
CA PHE A 56 -29.00 7.22 6.11
C PHE A 56 -27.54 7.48 5.73
N ILE A 57 -26.66 7.72 6.72
CA ILE A 57 -25.23 7.97 6.46
C ILE A 57 -24.57 6.72 5.86
N GLN A 58 -24.96 5.52 6.32
CA GLN A 58 -24.44 4.27 5.75
C GLN A 58 -24.88 4.04 4.31
N GLU A 59 -26.13 4.35 3.98
CA GLU A 59 -26.64 4.26 2.60
C GLU A 59 -25.99 5.30 1.69
N PHE A 60 -25.83 6.53 2.17
CA PHE A 60 -25.14 7.60 1.45
C PHE A 60 -23.69 7.22 1.14
N LEU A 61 -22.93 6.73 2.12
CA LEU A 61 -21.56 6.29 1.93
C LEU A 61 -21.46 5.10 0.95
N LYS A 62 -22.39 4.14 1.00
CA LYS A 62 -22.44 3.02 0.06
C LYS A 62 -22.69 3.48 -1.37
N ASN A 63 -23.58 4.45 -1.58
CA ASN A 63 -23.88 4.99 -2.90
C ASN A 63 -22.68 5.77 -3.48
N VAL A 64 -22.03 6.60 -2.66
CA VAL A 64 -20.83 7.36 -3.08
C VAL A 64 -19.67 6.42 -3.42
N GLU A 65 -19.39 5.40 -2.60
CA GLU A 65 -18.36 4.40 -2.93
C GLU A 65 -18.69 3.62 -4.21
N ALA A 66 -19.99 3.32 -4.47
CA ALA A 66 -20.42 2.60 -5.65
C ALA A 66 -20.33 3.46 -6.92
N GLU A 67 -20.66 4.75 -6.85
CA GLU A 67 -20.46 5.69 -7.95
C GLU A 67 -18.98 5.94 -8.24
N GLU A 68 -18.14 6.12 -7.21
CA GLU A 68 -16.70 6.32 -7.41
C GLU A 68 -16.03 5.11 -8.06
N LYS A 69 -16.50 3.89 -7.73
CA LYS A 69 -16.04 2.65 -8.40
C LYS A 69 -16.50 2.53 -9.85
N LYS A 70 -17.70 3.04 -10.19
CA LYS A 70 -18.19 3.06 -11.58
C LYS A 70 -17.52 4.15 -12.42
N ALA A 71 -17.13 5.27 -11.82
CA ALA A 71 -16.45 6.36 -12.50
C ALA A 71 -14.95 6.09 -12.78
N LYS A 72 -14.36 5.09 -12.11
CA LYS A 72 -12.95 4.67 -12.29
C LYS A 72 -12.78 3.43 -13.20
N ALA A 73 -13.86 2.93 -13.82
CA ALA A 73 -13.86 1.83 -14.78
C ALA A 73 -14.15 2.35 -16.20
#